data_AF-A0A0S9QUL8-F1
#
_entry.id   AF-A0A0S9QUL8-F1
#
_cell.length_a   1.000
_cell.length_b   1.000
_cell.length_c   1.000
_cell.angle_alpha   90.00
_cell.angle_beta   90.00
_cell.angle_gamma   90.00
#
_symmetry.space_group_name_H-M   'P 1'
#
loop_
_entity.id
_entity.type
_entity.pdbx_description
1 polymer ?
#
loop_
_entity_poly.entity_id
_entity_poly.type
_entity_poly.pdbx_seq_one_letter_code
_entity_poly.pdbx_strand_id
1 'polypeptide(L)'
;MTSLGRSVVRRLPLVGTLLGLGLGVWLIATNDLGSVTDAFGRVGAVGLVSIVLVRVVIILLCGLAWAQILRGIAGLGQAKTGAFVLLRFVREGINVLLPVASIGGDVVGGRLLTFWGATGTLAAGSILVDMLFQAGTQALFALGGVVLLLQVGGDSAQGLATWVLRVLGVTALLLTAFLLVQRSAAARTVAGKAIDRLRRTFRGQDGVTKQTGGSVYDALDAIWGANRSGRLAVSVLLHLVAWMLGAVEIWIALACIGVPNVGFAEVMVIEALSQAIKSAAFPIPSGLGVQEGGFVLLGSLFGIDAGTALALSLIKRVPDVVLGLPALLLWQALEARRALILPPTP
;
A
#
# COMPACT_ATOMS: atom_id res chain seq x y z
N MET A 1 8.72 -8.90 -24.99
CA MET A 1 7.48 -9.41 -24.37
C MET A 1 6.52 -9.82 -25.49
N THR A 2 6.29 -11.11 -25.66
CA THR A 2 5.39 -11.68 -26.69
C THR A 2 3.93 -11.24 -26.45
N SER A 3 3.09 -11.22 -27.50
CA SER A 3 1.69 -10.76 -27.40
C SER A 3 0.88 -11.55 -26.36
N LEU A 4 1.20 -12.84 -26.17
CA LEU A 4 0.67 -13.72 -25.14
C LEU A 4 0.98 -13.26 -23.71
N GLY A 5 2.19 -12.77 -23.44
CA GLY A 5 2.53 -12.25 -22.11
C GLY A 5 1.72 -11.00 -21.74
N ARG A 6 1.39 -10.17 -22.74
CA ARG A 6 0.61 -8.95 -22.55
C ARG A 6 -0.87 -9.25 -22.26
N SER A 7 -1.45 -10.28 -22.88
CA SER A 7 -2.84 -10.68 -22.64
C SER A 7 -3.02 -11.36 -21.29
N VAL A 8 -2.06 -12.19 -20.86
CA VAL A 8 -2.07 -12.84 -19.54
C VAL A 8 -1.96 -11.81 -18.41
N VAL A 9 -1.01 -10.87 -18.50
CA VAL A 9 -0.84 -9.79 -17.49
C VAL A 9 -2.09 -8.91 -17.40
N ARG A 10 -2.83 -8.73 -18.51
CA ARG A 10 -4.07 -7.94 -18.52
C ARG A 10 -5.29 -8.70 -17.97
N ARG A 11 -5.30 -10.03 -18.05
CA ARG A 11 -6.40 -10.89 -17.56
C ARG A 11 -6.20 -11.33 -16.11
N LEU A 12 -4.96 -11.38 -15.62
CA LEU A 12 -4.64 -11.80 -14.26
C LEU A 12 -5.42 -11.03 -13.17
N PRO A 13 -5.51 -9.67 -13.22
CA PRO A 13 -6.29 -8.92 -12.23
C PRO A 13 -7.79 -9.22 -12.32
N LEU A 14 -8.29 -9.48 -13.54
CA LEU A 14 -9.70 -9.75 -13.77
C LEU A 14 -10.12 -11.13 -13.23
N VAL A 15 -9.28 -12.15 -13.46
CA VAL A 15 -9.45 -13.47 -12.85
C VAL A 15 -9.32 -13.39 -11.33
N GLY A 16 -8.33 -12.65 -10.83
CA GLY A 16 -8.16 -12.38 -9.40
C GLY A 16 -9.40 -11.74 -8.77
N THR A 17 -9.98 -10.72 -9.40
CA THR A 17 -11.23 -10.09 -8.95
C THR A 17 -12.39 -11.08 -8.93
N LEU A 18 -12.58 -11.89 -9.98
CA LEU A 18 -13.67 -12.86 -10.03
C LEU A 18 -13.55 -13.93 -8.94
N LEU A 19 -12.34 -14.45 -8.73
CA LEU A 19 -12.07 -15.43 -7.67
C LEU A 19 -12.25 -14.80 -6.28
N GLY A 20 -11.75 -13.59 -6.08
CA GLY A 20 -11.89 -12.85 -4.82
C GLY A 20 -13.35 -12.51 -4.48
N LEU A 21 -14.11 -12.03 -5.46
CA LEU A 21 -15.56 -11.81 -5.31
C LEU A 21 -16.30 -13.11 -5.04
N GLY A 22 -16.00 -14.18 -5.77
CA GLY A 22 -16.58 -15.50 -5.54
C GLY A 22 -16.32 -16.00 -4.11
N LEU A 23 -15.08 -15.85 -3.63
CA LEU A 23 -14.70 -16.20 -2.25
C LEU A 23 -15.44 -15.33 -1.23
N GLY A 24 -15.53 -14.02 -1.45
CA GLY A 24 -16.27 -13.10 -0.57
C GLY A 24 -17.76 -13.43 -0.49
N VAL A 25 -18.40 -13.67 -1.64
CA VAL A 25 -19.82 -14.08 -1.71
C VAL A 25 -20.03 -15.43 -1.03
N TRP A 26 -19.14 -16.40 -1.26
CA TRP A 26 -19.22 -17.71 -0.61
C TRP A 26 -19.07 -17.60 0.91
N LEU A 27 -18.12 -16.80 1.41
CA LEU A 27 -17.96 -16.56 2.85
C LEU A 27 -19.21 -15.91 3.44
N ILE A 28 -19.80 -14.91 2.78
CA ILE A 28 -21.04 -14.27 3.24
C ILE A 28 -22.22 -15.26 3.20
N ALA A 29 -22.34 -16.07 2.16
CA ALA A 29 -23.45 -17.00 1.99
C ALA A 29 -23.39 -18.21 2.92
N THR A 30 -22.20 -18.56 3.41
CA THR A 30 -21.97 -19.72 4.30
C THR A 30 -21.89 -19.35 5.78
N ASN A 31 -21.88 -18.07 6.12
CA ASN A 31 -21.80 -17.59 7.49
C ASN A 31 -23.05 -16.81 7.89
N ASP A 32 -23.30 -16.73 9.19
CA ASP A 32 -24.49 -16.07 9.72
C ASP A 32 -24.40 -14.54 9.58
N LEU A 33 -25.20 -13.99 8.67
CA LEU A 33 -25.34 -12.55 8.48
C LEU A 33 -25.82 -11.82 9.74
N GLY A 34 -26.58 -12.50 10.63
CA GLY A 34 -27.04 -11.95 11.90
C GLY A 34 -25.87 -11.58 12.81
N SER A 35 -24.87 -12.47 12.92
CA SER A 35 -23.64 -12.22 13.68
C SER A 35 -22.87 -10.99 13.20
N VAL A 36 -22.85 -10.75 11.87
CA VAL A 36 -22.20 -9.57 11.28
C VAL A 36 -22.97 -8.31 11.67
N THR A 37 -24.29 -8.29 11.49
CA THR A 37 -25.11 -7.13 11.86
C THR A 37 -25.03 -6.80 13.35
N ASP A 38 -25.01 -7.82 14.21
CA ASP A 38 -24.87 -7.66 15.65
C ASP A 38 -23.50 -7.10 16.03
N ALA A 39 -22.43 -7.58 15.40
CA ALA A 39 -21.08 -7.06 15.60
C ALA A 39 -20.99 -5.57 15.22
N PHE A 40 -21.56 -5.17 14.08
CA PHE A 40 -21.65 -3.75 13.69
C PHE A 40 -22.47 -2.93 14.70
N GLY A 41 -23.57 -3.49 15.22
CA GLY A 41 -24.38 -2.87 16.28
C GLY A 41 -23.59 -2.66 17.57
N ARG A 42 -22.78 -3.64 17.98
CA ARG A 42 -21.92 -3.58 19.17
C ARG A 42 -20.76 -2.59 19.03
N VAL A 43 -20.13 -2.53 17.86
CA VAL A 43 -19.11 -1.52 17.56
C VAL A 43 -19.71 -0.11 17.60
N GLY A 44 -20.90 0.04 17.01
CA GLY A 44 -21.64 1.30 17.00
C GLY A 44 -20.90 2.44 16.30
N ALA A 45 -21.52 3.63 16.29
CA ALA A 45 -20.96 4.79 15.60
C ALA A 45 -19.61 5.25 16.20
N VAL A 46 -19.48 5.22 17.53
CA VAL A 46 -18.26 5.67 18.21
C VAL A 46 -17.07 4.76 17.90
N GLY A 47 -17.26 3.44 17.92
CA GLY A 47 -16.21 2.49 17.54
C GLY A 47 -15.80 2.66 16.09
N LEU A 48 -16.76 2.78 15.17
CA LEU A 48 -16.49 3.00 13.74
C LEU A 48 -15.74 4.32 13.48
N VAL A 49 -16.16 5.42 14.10
CA VAL A 49 -15.46 6.71 13.98
C VAL A 49 -14.04 6.60 14.53
N SER A 50 -13.84 5.92 15.65
CA SER A 50 -12.52 5.71 16.24
C SER A 50 -11.59 4.94 15.28
N ILE A 51 -12.09 3.89 14.64
CA ILE A 51 -11.35 3.12 13.63
C ILE A 51 -11.01 3.98 12.41
N VAL A 52 -11.95 4.81 11.92
CA VAL A 52 -11.69 5.77 10.84
C VAL A 52 -10.61 6.78 11.22
N LEU A 53 -10.64 7.31 12.45
CA LEU A 53 -9.64 8.24 12.96
C LEU A 53 -8.25 7.61 13.03
N VAL A 54 -8.15 6.35 13.47
CA VAL A 54 -6.88 5.59 13.42
C VAL A 54 -6.36 5.53 11.98
N ARG A 55 -7.22 5.21 11.00
CA ARG A 55 -6.81 5.19 9.59
C ARG A 55 -6.35 6.57 9.08
N VAL A 56 -7.00 7.66 9.50
CA VAL A 56 -6.57 9.02 9.17
C VAL A 56 -5.14 9.28 9.69
N VAL A 57 -4.85 8.87 10.93
CA VAL A 57 -3.50 9.00 11.51
C VAL A 57 -2.49 8.16 10.72
N ILE A 58 -2.82 6.93 10.34
CA ILE A 58 -1.97 6.08 9.51
C ILE A 58 -1.62 6.77 8.18
N ILE A 59 -2.63 7.30 7.46
CA ILE A 59 -2.42 7.99 6.18
C ILE A 59 -1.57 9.24 6.37
N LEU A 60 -1.80 10.01 7.44
CA LEU A 60 -1.01 11.17 7.79
C LEU A 60 0.46 10.80 8.01
N LEU A 61 0.74 9.78 8.82
CA LEU A 61 2.10 9.31 9.09
C LEU A 61 2.81 8.85 7.81
N CYS A 62 2.13 8.10 6.95
CA CYS A 62 2.67 7.69 5.65
C CYS A 62 2.95 8.90 4.73
N GLY A 63 2.09 9.92 4.75
CA GLY A 63 2.32 11.16 4.01
C GLY A 63 3.53 11.95 4.53
N LEU A 64 3.68 12.02 5.85
CA LEU A 64 4.83 12.64 6.50
C LEU A 64 6.12 11.85 6.23
N ALA A 65 6.04 10.52 6.21
CA ALA A 65 7.14 9.64 5.89
C ALA A 65 7.64 9.88 4.46
N TRP A 66 6.73 9.97 3.48
CA TRP A 66 7.07 10.31 2.11
C TRP A 66 7.68 11.71 1.99
N ALA A 67 7.15 12.69 2.73
CA ALA A 67 7.72 14.04 2.76
C ALA A 67 9.18 14.06 3.25
N GLN A 68 9.56 13.22 4.21
CA GLN A 68 10.96 13.15 4.68
C GLN A 68 11.92 12.69 3.57
N ILE A 69 11.47 11.81 2.66
CA ILE A 69 12.27 11.30 1.54
C ILE A 69 12.73 12.43 0.62
N LEU A 70 11.93 13.49 0.44
CA LEU A 70 12.26 14.61 -0.44
C LEU A 70 12.63 15.92 0.28
N ARG A 71 12.38 16.04 1.58
CA ARG A 71 12.61 17.27 2.34
C ARG A 71 14.00 17.83 2.09
N GLY A 72 14.14 19.06 1.61
CA GLY A 72 15.44 19.71 1.41
C GLY A 72 16.29 19.16 0.25
N ILE A 73 15.66 18.48 -0.73
CA ILE A 73 16.27 18.17 -2.03
C ILE A 73 15.93 19.31 -3.01
N ALA A 74 16.91 19.74 -3.81
CA ALA A 74 16.69 20.71 -4.87
C ALA A 74 15.77 20.15 -5.97
N GLY A 75 14.92 20.99 -6.55
CA GLY A 75 13.96 20.56 -7.58
C GLY A 75 12.62 20.02 -7.04
N LEU A 76 12.35 20.18 -5.74
CA LEU A 76 11.04 19.92 -5.13
C LEU A 76 9.99 21.00 -5.43
N GLY A 77 10.41 22.14 -5.97
CA GLY A 77 9.52 23.26 -6.31
C GLY A 77 8.82 23.84 -5.07
N GLN A 78 7.52 24.05 -5.16
CA GLN A 78 6.66 24.60 -4.11
C GLN A 78 6.00 23.50 -3.24
N ALA A 79 6.34 22.22 -3.46
CA ALA A 79 5.76 21.12 -2.70
C ALA A 79 6.21 21.16 -1.23
N LYS A 80 5.30 21.57 -0.36
CA LYS A 80 5.45 21.50 1.10
C LYS A 80 4.88 20.19 1.63
N THR A 81 5.13 19.88 2.90
CA THR A 81 4.64 18.67 3.60
C THR A 81 3.15 18.39 3.39
N GLY A 82 2.30 19.43 3.35
CA GLY A 82 0.87 19.28 3.11
C GLY A 82 0.52 18.63 1.76
N ALA A 83 1.31 18.89 0.71
CA ALA A 83 1.10 18.25 -0.59
C ALA A 83 1.33 16.73 -0.51
N PHE A 84 2.33 16.28 0.24
CA PHE A 84 2.60 14.85 0.42
C PHE A 84 1.49 14.12 1.18
N VAL A 85 0.94 14.75 2.22
CA VAL A 85 -0.20 14.19 2.97
C VAL A 85 -1.44 14.11 2.09
N LEU A 86 -1.75 15.19 1.37
CA LEU A 86 -2.88 15.25 0.44
C LEU A 86 -2.77 14.19 -0.66
N LEU A 87 -1.58 14.07 -1.26
CA LEU A 87 -1.32 13.10 -2.31
C LEU A 87 -1.22 11.67 -1.78
N ARG A 88 -0.78 11.44 -0.54
CA ARG A 88 -0.84 10.12 0.10
C ARG A 88 -2.29 9.68 0.34
N PHE A 89 -3.16 10.61 0.72
CA PHE A 89 -4.60 10.36 0.85
C PHE A 89 -5.23 9.99 -0.50
N VAL A 90 -4.91 10.73 -1.57
CA VAL A 90 -5.33 10.39 -2.94
C VAL A 90 -4.80 9.03 -3.39
N ARG A 91 -3.50 8.75 -3.18
CA ARG A 91 -2.86 7.45 -3.48
C ARG A 91 -3.62 6.30 -2.81
N GLU A 92 -3.95 6.47 -1.53
CA GLU A 92 -4.68 5.45 -0.75
C GLU A 92 -6.07 5.19 -1.32
N GLY A 93 -6.87 6.25 -1.55
CA GLY A 93 -8.22 6.09 -2.09
C GLY A 93 -8.23 5.39 -3.46
N ILE A 94 -7.28 5.73 -4.34
CA ILE A 94 -7.13 5.06 -5.64
C ILE A 94 -6.74 3.60 -5.46
N ASN A 95 -5.73 3.30 -4.64
CA ASN A 95 -5.22 1.94 -4.48
C ASN A 95 -6.20 0.99 -3.77
N VAL A 96 -7.10 1.54 -2.95
CA VAL A 96 -8.10 0.78 -2.20
C VAL A 96 -9.39 0.57 -2.98
N LEU A 97 -9.90 1.61 -3.66
CA LEU A 97 -11.21 1.56 -4.32
C LEU A 97 -11.15 1.22 -5.81
N LEU A 98 -10.04 1.50 -6.50
CA LEU A 98 -9.93 1.26 -7.94
C LEU A 98 -9.14 -0.03 -8.22
N PRO A 99 -9.50 -0.78 -9.28
CA PRO A 99 -8.84 -2.03 -9.64
C PRO A 99 -7.52 -1.79 -10.38
N VAL A 100 -6.57 -1.12 -9.72
CA VAL A 100 -5.28 -0.68 -10.29
C VAL A 100 -4.08 -1.38 -9.66
N ALA A 101 -4.29 -2.59 -9.14
CA ALA A 101 -3.28 -3.47 -8.54
C ALA A 101 -2.40 -2.75 -7.50
N SER A 102 -2.99 -1.85 -6.73
CA SER A 102 -2.33 -1.06 -5.67
C SER A 102 -1.12 -0.23 -6.11
N ILE A 103 -0.91 -0.03 -7.41
CA ILE A 103 0.21 0.75 -7.97
C ILE A 103 -0.30 2.01 -8.68
N GLY A 104 -1.51 1.99 -9.23
CA GLY A 104 -2.06 3.11 -10.00
C GLY A 104 -2.13 4.41 -9.21
N GLY A 105 -2.44 4.33 -7.91
CA GLY A 105 -2.45 5.48 -7.01
C GLY A 105 -1.08 6.12 -6.91
N ASP A 106 -0.01 5.34 -6.78
CA ASP A 106 1.37 5.82 -6.67
C ASP A 106 1.84 6.54 -7.94
N VAL A 107 1.46 6.02 -9.11
CA VAL A 107 1.72 6.68 -10.40
C VAL A 107 0.98 8.01 -10.50
N VAL A 108 -0.30 8.03 -10.13
CA VAL A 108 -1.11 9.26 -10.10
C VAL A 108 -0.54 10.27 -9.11
N GLY A 109 -0.18 9.83 -7.90
CA GLY A 109 0.40 10.68 -6.85
C GLY A 109 1.74 11.29 -7.28
N GLY A 110 2.63 10.51 -7.88
CA GLY A 110 3.89 11.01 -8.44
C GLY A 110 3.65 12.02 -9.57
N ARG A 111 2.69 11.75 -10.46
CA ARG A 111 2.31 12.69 -11.53
C ARG A 111 1.75 13.99 -10.96
N LEU A 112 0.82 13.90 -10.01
CA LEU A 112 0.21 15.06 -9.36
C LEU A 112 1.26 15.86 -8.60
N LEU A 113 2.28 15.24 -7.99
CA LEU A 113 3.36 15.97 -7.32
C LEU A 113 4.08 16.96 -8.25
N THR A 114 4.15 16.68 -9.56
CA THR A 114 4.72 17.60 -10.55
C THR A 114 3.94 18.91 -10.69
N PHE A 115 2.65 18.91 -10.36
CA PHE A 115 1.83 20.12 -10.32
C PHE A 115 2.32 21.11 -9.26
N TRP A 116 2.95 20.63 -8.19
CA TRP A 116 3.61 21.48 -7.18
C TRP A 116 5.06 21.84 -7.54
N GLY A 117 5.49 21.57 -8.78
CA GLY A 117 6.81 21.96 -9.30
C GLY A 117 7.93 20.96 -9.04
N ALA A 118 7.63 19.78 -8.49
CA ALA A 118 8.61 18.70 -8.42
C ALA A 118 8.96 18.21 -9.83
N THR A 119 10.24 17.98 -10.11
CA THR A 119 10.63 17.37 -11.39
C THR A 119 10.04 15.96 -11.50
N GLY A 120 9.64 15.55 -12.71
CA GLY A 120 9.04 14.22 -12.92
C GLY A 120 9.97 13.07 -12.50
N THR A 121 11.28 13.24 -12.66
CA THR A 121 12.28 12.25 -12.25
C THR A 121 12.46 12.19 -10.74
N LEU A 122 12.39 13.33 -10.04
CA LEU A 122 12.40 13.36 -8.57
C LEU A 122 11.12 12.76 -7.97
N ALA A 123 9.96 13.07 -8.56
CA ALA A 123 8.70 12.47 -8.15
C ALA A 123 8.73 10.93 -8.31
N ALA A 124 9.15 10.43 -9.48
CA ALA A 124 9.29 9.00 -9.72
C ALA A 124 10.30 8.34 -8.76
N GLY A 125 11.49 8.91 -8.59
CA GLY A 125 12.50 8.40 -7.65
C GLY A 125 11.98 8.34 -6.21
N SER A 126 11.22 9.35 -5.78
CA SER A 126 10.63 9.37 -4.45
C SER A 126 9.59 8.28 -4.22
N ILE A 127 8.75 8.00 -5.23
CA ILE A 127 7.75 6.93 -5.15
C ILE A 127 8.44 5.57 -5.06
N LEU A 128 9.50 5.32 -5.83
CA LEU A 128 10.26 4.06 -5.77
C LEU A 128 10.88 3.83 -4.38
N VAL A 129 11.45 4.87 -3.77
CA VAL A 129 12.04 4.79 -2.42
C VAL A 129 10.96 4.65 -1.35
N ASP A 130 9.85 5.37 -1.49
CA ASP A 130 8.69 5.28 -0.58
C ASP A 130 8.06 3.89 -0.59
N MET A 131 7.86 3.30 -1.78
CA MET A 131 7.36 1.93 -1.93
C MET A 131 8.30 0.90 -1.31
N LEU A 132 9.62 1.08 -1.48
CA LEU A 132 10.62 0.23 -0.85
C LEU A 132 10.53 0.30 0.68
N PHE A 133 10.41 1.50 1.26
CA PHE A 133 10.27 1.67 2.70
C PHE A 133 8.97 1.09 3.24
N GLN A 134 7.85 1.30 2.54
CA GLN A 134 6.57 0.69 2.88
C GLN A 134 6.67 -0.84 2.89
N ALA A 135 7.11 -1.46 1.79
CA ALA A 135 7.21 -2.90 1.69
C ALA A 135 8.23 -3.51 2.67
N GLY A 136 9.38 -2.84 2.87
CA GLY A 136 10.41 -3.28 3.82
C GLY A 136 9.93 -3.23 5.27
N THR A 137 9.31 -2.12 5.68
CA THR A 137 8.77 -1.99 7.06
C THR A 137 7.57 -2.89 7.30
N GLN A 138 6.74 -3.13 6.29
CA GLN A 138 5.66 -4.11 6.37
C GLN A 138 6.21 -5.53 6.54
N ALA A 139 7.27 -5.89 5.81
CA ALA A 139 7.93 -7.19 5.97
C ALA A 139 8.54 -7.36 7.37
N LEU A 140 9.11 -6.30 7.94
CA LEU A 140 9.61 -6.31 9.32
C LEU A 140 8.48 -6.47 10.34
N PHE A 141 7.35 -5.78 10.13
CA PHE A 141 6.17 -5.92 10.99
C PHE A 141 5.58 -7.33 10.93
N ALA A 142 5.46 -7.89 9.71
CA ALA A 142 5.04 -9.27 9.49
C ALA A 142 5.99 -10.29 10.16
N LEU A 143 7.31 -10.04 10.13
CA LEU A 143 8.28 -10.87 10.84
C LEU A 143 8.06 -10.83 12.36
N GLY A 144 7.78 -9.65 12.93
CA GLY A 144 7.38 -9.52 14.33
C GLY A 144 6.11 -10.33 14.65
N GLY A 145 5.10 -10.27 13.78
CA GLY A 145 3.90 -11.09 13.87
C GLY A 145 4.18 -12.60 13.84
N VAL A 146 5.10 -13.06 12.99
CA VAL A 146 5.52 -14.48 12.96
C VAL A 146 6.19 -14.88 14.27
N VAL A 147 7.08 -14.04 14.83
CA VAL A 147 7.74 -14.33 16.11
C VAL A 147 6.70 -14.51 17.22
N LEU A 148 5.69 -13.65 17.27
CA LEU A 148 4.57 -13.79 18.22
C LEU A 148 3.72 -15.03 17.93
N LEU A 149 3.43 -15.33 16.65
CA LEU A 149 2.66 -16.52 16.26
C LEU A 149 3.35 -17.82 16.71
N LEU A 150 4.68 -17.89 16.62
CA LEU A 150 5.44 -19.06 17.06
C LEU A 150 5.35 -19.30 18.57
N GLN A 151 5.02 -18.27 19.36
CA GLN A 151 4.78 -18.40 20.81
C GLN A 151 3.39 -18.96 21.14
N VAL A 152 2.42 -18.87 20.22
CA VAL A 152 1.08 -19.46 20.38
C VAL A 152 1.14 -20.99 20.41
N GLY A 153 2.03 -21.58 19.60
CA GLY A 153 2.19 -23.03 19.50
C GLY A 153 1.09 -23.74 18.69
N GLY A 154 1.27 -25.04 18.47
CA GLY A 154 0.37 -25.88 17.68
C GLY A 154 0.72 -25.98 16.19
N ASP A 155 0.34 -27.10 15.57
CA ASP A 155 0.74 -27.44 14.19
C ASP A 155 0.21 -26.43 13.16
N SER A 156 -1.01 -25.93 13.35
CA SER A 156 -1.61 -24.92 12.46
C SER A 156 -0.85 -23.59 12.51
N ALA A 157 -0.44 -23.14 13.69
CA ALA A 157 0.35 -21.91 13.86
C ALA A 157 1.75 -22.06 13.25
N GLN A 158 2.40 -23.22 13.44
CA GLN A 158 3.70 -23.51 12.83
C GLN A 158 3.63 -23.58 11.30
N GLY A 159 2.59 -24.21 10.76
CA GLY A 159 2.34 -24.28 9.32
C GLY A 159 2.15 -22.88 8.72
N LEU A 160 1.35 -22.04 9.37
CA LEU A 160 1.14 -20.66 8.94
C LEU A 160 2.41 -19.81 9.05
N ALA A 161 3.16 -19.91 10.16
CA ALA A 161 4.44 -19.24 10.35
C ALA A 161 5.42 -19.60 9.22
N THR A 162 5.52 -20.90 8.90
CA THR A 162 6.40 -21.38 7.82
C THR A 162 5.98 -20.82 6.47
N TRP A 163 4.67 -20.79 6.17
CA TRP A 163 4.17 -20.20 4.94
C TRP A 163 4.51 -18.70 4.84
N VAL A 164 4.25 -17.93 5.91
CA VAL A 164 4.58 -16.49 5.94
C VAL A 164 6.08 -16.26 5.84
N LEU A 165 6.92 -17.06 6.50
CA LEU A 165 8.39 -16.94 6.38
C LEU A 165 8.87 -17.17 4.94
N ARG A 166 8.26 -18.09 4.19
CA ARG A 166 8.57 -18.28 2.76
C ARG A 166 8.18 -17.05 1.93
N VAL A 167 7.00 -16.50 2.17
CA VAL A 167 6.54 -15.26 1.51
C VAL A 167 7.47 -14.09 1.85
N LEU A 168 7.90 -13.96 3.11
CA LEU A 168 8.85 -12.96 3.55
C LEU A 168 10.24 -13.16 2.93
N GLY A 169 10.69 -14.41 2.76
CA GLY A 169 11.94 -14.73 2.07
C GLY A 169 11.92 -14.28 0.60
N VAL A 170 10.82 -14.56 -0.12
CA VAL A 170 10.63 -14.07 -1.49
C VAL A 170 10.57 -12.53 -1.51
N THR A 171 9.85 -11.93 -0.56
CA THR A 171 9.75 -10.47 -0.45
C THR A 171 11.11 -9.82 -0.20
N ALA A 172 11.90 -10.37 0.72
CA ALA A 172 13.26 -9.88 1.01
C ALA A 172 14.17 -10.00 -0.21
N LEU A 173 14.08 -11.08 -0.98
CA LEU A 173 14.82 -11.24 -2.24
C LEU A 173 14.42 -10.17 -3.26
N LEU A 174 13.11 -9.93 -3.44
CA LEU A 174 12.59 -8.92 -4.36
C LEU A 174 12.99 -7.50 -3.95
N LEU A 175 12.91 -7.16 -2.66
CA LEU A 175 13.32 -5.85 -2.14
C LEU A 175 14.82 -5.65 -2.27
N THR A 176 15.62 -6.69 -2.01
CA THR A 176 17.07 -6.65 -2.20
C THR A 176 17.42 -6.46 -3.68
N ALA A 177 16.79 -7.22 -4.58
CA ALA A 177 16.98 -7.04 -6.02
C ALA A 177 16.57 -5.64 -6.47
N PHE A 178 15.45 -5.12 -5.98
CA PHE A 178 14.97 -3.77 -6.28
C PHE A 178 15.95 -2.69 -5.80
N LEU A 179 16.48 -2.83 -4.58
CA LEU A 179 17.52 -1.98 -4.02
C LEU A 179 18.80 -2.01 -4.85
N LEU A 180 19.28 -3.19 -5.24
CA LEU A 180 20.46 -3.34 -6.08
C LEU A 180 20.24 -2.69 -7.46
N VAL A 181 19.06 -2.87 -8.06
CA VAL A 181 18.71 -2.22 -9.33
C VAL A 181 18.70 -0.71 -9.19
N GLN A 182 18.14 -0.16 -8.11
CA GLN A 182 18.16 1.29 -7.83
C GLN A 182 19.59 1.85 -7.70
N ARG A 183 20.52 1.06 -7.15
CA ARG A 183 21.91 1.48 -6.89
C ARG A 183 22.91 1.11 -7.98
N SER A 184 22.55 0.25 -8.94
CA SER A 184 23.51 -0.28 -9.91
C SER A 184 23.78 0.67 -11.09
N ALA A 185 25.06 0.84 -11.41
CA ALA A 185 25.49 1.53 -12.63
C ALA A 185 25.05 0.78 -13.91
N ALA A 186 25.02 -0.56 -13.86
CA ALA A 186 24.56 -1.38 -14.98
C ALA A 186 23.08 -1.10 -15.32
N ALA A 187 22.17 -1.10 -14.33
CA ALA A 187 20.77 -0.77 -14.61
C ALA A 187 20.60 0.65 -15.14
N ARG A 188 21.39 1.61 -14.64
CA ARG A 188 21.44 2.99 -15.18
C ARG A 188 21.75 3.00 -16.68
N THR A 189 22.74 2.22 -17.12
CA THR A 189 23.09 2.14 -18.55
C THR A 189 22.01 1.45 -19.40
N VAL A 190 21.37 0.40 -18.88
CA VAL A 190 20.30 -0.32 -19.59
C VAL A 190 19.06 0.57 -19.73
N ALA A 191 18.67 1.25 -18.65
CA ALA A 191 17.56 2.20 -18.65
C ALA A 191 17.80 3.36 -19.63
N GLY A 192 19.03 3.92 -19.64
CA GLY A 192 19.41 4.95 -20.62
C GLY A 192 19.26 4.47 -22.06
N LYS A 193 19.79 3.29 -22.38
CA LYS A 193 19.67 2.68 -23.72
C LYS A 193 18.21 2.41 -24.11
N ALA A 194 17.36 1.98 -23.16
CA ALA A 194 15.94 1.73 -23.39
C ALA A 194 15.17 3.03 -23.68
N ILE A 195 15.44 4.10 -22.92
CA ILE A 195 14.87 5.44 -23.15
C ILE A 195 15.31 5.98 -24.51
N ASP A 196 16.58 5.85 -24.88
CA ASP A 196 17.09 6.30 -26.18
C ASP A 196 16.51 5.49 -27.34
N ARG A 197 16.22 4.21 -27.14
CA ARG A 197 15.53 3.37 -28.13
C ARG A 197 14.07 3.81 -28.26
N LEU A 198 13.38 4.04 -27.15
CA LEU A 198 12.00 4.52 -27.14
C LEU A 198 11.87 5.88 -27.83
N ARG A 199 12.77 6.82 -27.53
CA ARG A 199 12.85 8.14 -28.19
C ARG A 199 13.05 8.02 -29.69
N ARG A 200 13.82 7.02 -30.16
CA ARG A 200 14.01 6.76 -31.59
C ARG A 200 12.77 6.15 -32.24
N THR A 201 12.04 5.29 -31.55
CA THR A 201 10.81 4.65 -32.06
C THR A 201 9.61 5.61 -32.09
N PHE A 202 9.53 6.55 -31.16
CA PHE A 202 8.46 7.55 -31.07
C PHE A 202 8.77 8.88 -31.79
N ARG A 203 9.95 8.99 -32.43
CA ARG A 203 10.34 10.14 -33.26
C ARG A 203 9.69 10.09 -34.64
N GLY A 204 8.37 10.29 -34.68
CA GLY A 204 7.76 11.10 -35.73
C GLY A 204 8.13 12.57 -35.48
N GLN A 205 8.30 13.33 -36.56
CA GLN A 205 8.71 14.73 -36.59
C GLN A 205 8.01 15.58 -35.51
N ASP A 206 8.75 16.10 -34.51
CA ASP A 206 8.59 17.45 -33.96
C ASP A 206 9.63 17.75 -32.87
N GLY A 207 9.90 19.05 -32.73
CA GLY A 207 11.11 19.65 -32.20
C GLY A 207 11.56 19.23 -30.80
N VAL A 208 12.87 19.37 -30.60
CA VAL A 208 13.62 19.09 -29.37
C VAL A 208 13.02 19.84 -28.18
N THR A 209 12.19 19.17 -27.38
CA THR A 209 12.11 19.49 -25.96
C THR A 209 13.15 18.63 -25.26
N LYS A 210 14.34 19.19 -25.08
CA LYS A 210 15.36 18.63 -24.17
C LYS A 210 14.67 18.60 -22.80
N GLN A 211 14.20 17.43 -22.34
CA GLN A 211 13.71 17.32 -20.97
C GLN A 211 14.84 17.79 -20.05
N THR A 212 14.67 18.96 -19.45
CA THR A 212 15.61 19.62 -18.54
C THR A 212 15.71 18.93 -17.18
N GLY A 213 15.17 17.71 -17.05
CA GLY A 213 15.29 16.87 -15.87
C GLY A 213 16.37 15.81 -16.07
N GLY A 214 17.31 15.71 -15.13
CA GLY A 214 18.26 14.60 -15.04
C GLY A 214 17.56 13.24 -14.94
N SER A 215 18.34 12.16 -15.01
CA SER A 215 17.83 10.79 -14.96
C SER A 215 17.12 10.49 -13.63
N VAL A 216 16.21 9.51 -13.62
CA VAL A 216 15.63 8.97 -12.37
C VAL A 216 16.73 8.48 -11.43
N TYR A 217 17.84 7.98 -11.98
CA TYR A 217 19.00 7.58 -11.18
C TYR A 217 19.70 8.76 -10.49
N ASP A 218 19.72 9.95 -11.10
CA ASP A 218 20.28 11.14 -10.47
C ASP A 218 19.40 11.59 -9.30
N ALA A 219 18.08 11.46 -9.43
CA ALA A 219 17.15 11.67 -8.33
C ALA A 219 17.32 10.64 -7.21
N LEU A 220 17.51 9.36 -7.54
CA LEU A 220 17.80 8.32 -6.55
C LEU A 220 19.13 8.60 -5.82
N ASP A 221 20.18 8.98 -6.54
CA ASP A 221 21.47 9.36 -5.94
C ASP A 221 21.29 10.55 -4.97
N ALA A 222 20.48 11.55 -5.34
CA ALA A 222 20.17 12.67 -4.46
C ALA A 222 19.37 12.27 -3.21
N ILE A 223 18.40 11.34 -3.35
CA ILE A 223 17.61 10.82 -2.23
C ILE A 223 18.50 10.03 -1.27
N TRP A 224 19.36 9.16 -1.80
CA TRP A 224 20.28 8.29 -1.05
C TRP A 224 21.59 8.97 -0.60
N GLY A 225 21.73 10.28 -0.78
CA GLY A 225 22.94 11.02 -0.44
C GLY A 225 23.39 10.84 1.02
N ALA A 226 24.71 10.93 1.26
CA ALA A 226 25.33 10.57 2.55
C ALA A 226 24.72 11.29 3.79
N ASN A 227 24.34 12.56 3.64
CA ASN A 227 23.79 13.38 4.74
C ASN A 227 22.28 13.20 4.96
N ARG A 228 21.68 12.17 4.35
CA ARG A 228 20.22 11.95 4.34
C ARG A 228 19.79 10.79 5.24
N SER A 229 20.72 9.99 5.75
CA SER A 229 20.45 8.76 6.52
C SER A 229 19.44 8.99 7.65
N GLY A 230 19.59 10.07 8.42
CA GLY A 230 18.64 10.42 9.49
C GLY A 230 17.21 10.69 8.99
N ARG A 231 17.05 11.38 7.85
CA ARG A 231 15.72 11.65 7.28
C ARG A 231 15.07 10.39 6.72
N LEU A 232 15.87 9.53 6.09
CA LEU A 232 15.41 8.23 5.59
C LEU A 232 15.04 7.29 6.75
N ALA A 233 15.82 7.29 7.83
CA ALA A 233 15.51 6.54 9.05
C ALA A 233 14.18 6.99 9.69
N VAL A 234 13.92 8.31 9.75
CA VAL A 234 12.62 8.83 10.21
C VAL A 234 11.48 8.38 9.28
N SER A 235 11.68 8.39 7.96
CA SER A 235 10.67 7.87 7.01
C SER A 235 10.36 6.38 7.26
N VAL A 236 11.39 5.56 7.44
CA VAL A 236 11.25 4.13 7.79
C VAL A 236 10.51 3.96 9.12
N LEU A 237 10.89 4.71 10.16
CA LEU A 237 10.25 4.63 11.47
C LEU A 237 8.77 5.04 11.41
N LEU A 238 8.44 6.12 10.69
CA LEU A 238 7.06 6.57 10.52
C LEU A 238 6.19 5.52 9.83
N HIS A 239 6.71 4.84 8.80
CA HIS A 239 5.99 3.72 8.17
C HIS A 239 5.82 2.55 9.14
N LEU A 240 6.86 2.19 9.90
CA LEU A 240 6.78 1.11 10.89
C LEU A 240 5.69 1.39 11.95
N VAL A 241 5.66 2.62 12.48
CA VAL A 241 4.62 3.06 13.43
C VAL A 241 3.23 3.01 12.76
N ALA A 242 3.11 3.43 11.50
CA ALA A 242 1.87 3.37 10.76
C ALA A 242 1.34 1.94 10.60
N TRP A 243 2.21 0.96 10.34
CA TRP A 243 1.82 -0.46 10.29
C TRP A 243 1.33 -0.98 11.64
N MET A 244 2.04 -0.64 12.73
CA MET A 244 1.65 -1.03 14.08
C MET A 244 0.30 -0.42 14.50
N LEU A 245 0.00 0.81 14.08
CA LEU A 245 -1.30 1.42 14.35
C LEU A 245 -2.47 0.68 13.70
N GLY A 246 -2.25 -0.11 12.65
CA GLY A 246 -3.27 -0.99 12.09
C GLY A 246 -3.84 -1.97 13.12
N ALA A 247 -3.03 -2.41 14.09
CA ALA A 247 -3.44 -3.30 15.17
C ALA A 247 -4.44 -2.62 16.10
N VAL A 248 -4.37 -1.29 16.26
CA VAL A 248 -5.32 -0.52 17.07
C VAL A 248 -6.73 -0.60 16.49
N GLU A 249 -6.89 -0.64 15.15
CA GLU A 249 -8.20 -0.84 14.52
C GLU A 249 -8.82 -2.19 14.91
N ILE A 250 -8.01 -3.26 14.90
CA ILE A 250 -8.45 -4.60 15.30
C ILE A 250 -8.83 -4.62 16.77
N TRP A 251 -7.97 -4.04 17.62
CA TRP A 251 -8.21 -4.00 19.05
C TRP A 251 -9.52 -3.26 19.40
N ILE A 252 -9.75 -2.08 18.80
CA ILE A 252 -11.01 -1.33 19.01
C ILE A 252 -12.21 -2.19 18.59
N ALA A 253 -12.17 -2.80 17.40
CA ALA A 253 -13.27 -3.61 16.91
C ALA A 253 -13.58 -4.80 17.83
N LEU A 254 -12.55 -5.58 18.20
CA LEU A 254 -12.72 -6.74 19.07
C LEU A 254 -13.18 -6.36 20.49
N ALA A 255 -12.65 -5.25 21.03
CA ALA A 255 -13.06 -4.73 22.33
C ALA A 255 -14.53 -4.32 22.34
N CYS A 256 -15.01 -3.64 21.29
CA CYS A 256 -16.43 -3.26 21.20
C CYS A 256 -17.36 -4.45 20.95
N ILE A 257 -16.93 -5.45 20.16
CA ILE A 257 -17.71 -6.69 19.95
C ILE A 257 -17.85 -7.47 21.28
N GLY A 258 -16.88 -7.32 22.18
CA GLY A 258 -16.85 -7.97 23.48
C GLY A 258 -16.21 -9.35 23.43
N VAL A 259 -15.26 -9.58 22.51
CA VAL A 259 -14.50 -10.83 22.45
C VAL A 259 -13.59 -10.90 23.68
N PRO A 260 -13.78 -11.87 24.59
CA PRO A 260 -12.99 -11.95 25.82
C PRO A 260 -11.55 -12.35 25.52
N ASN A 261 -10.60 -11.88 26.34
CA ASN A 261 -9.22 -12.38 26.41
C ASN A 261 -8.35 -12.22 25.15
N VAL A 262 -8.68 -11.32 24.22
CA VAL A 262 -7.76 -10.99 23.12
C VAL A 262 -6.70 -10.01 23.66
N GLY A 263 -5.51 -10.54 23.95
CA GLY A 263 -4.37 -9.77 24.39
C GLY A 263 -3.69 -8.99 23.26
N PHE A 264 -2.65 -8.24 23.62
CA PHE A 264 -1.88 -7.43 22.68
C PHE A 264 -1.18 -8.30 21.62
N ALA A 265 -0.68 -9.47 21.99
CA ALA A 265 0.04 -10.36 21.08
C ALA A 265 -0.88 -10.89 19.98
N GLU A 266 -2.10 -11.30 20.33
CA GLU A 266 -3.10 -11.82 19.40
C GLU A 266 -3.49 -10.77 18.36
N VAL A 267 -3.80 -9.53 18.81
CA VAL A 267 -4.11 -8.43 17.90
C VAL A 267 -2.96 -8.14 16.94
N MET A 268 -1.73 -8.12 17.46
CA MET A 268 -0.53 -7.89 16.66
C MET A 268 -0.30 -8.99 15.62
N VAL A 269 -0.52 -10.25 16.00
CA VAL A 269 -0.44 -11.40 15.09
C VAL A 269 -1.50 -11.29 13.98
N ILE A 270 -2.76 -11.01 14.34
CA ILE A 270 -3.84 -10.89 13.36
C ILE A 270 -3.56 -9.73 12.40
N GLU A 271 -3.15 -8.56 12.87
CA GLU A 271 -2.83 -7.43 11.99
C GLU A 271 -1.64 -7.74 11.08
N ALA A 272 -0.52 -8.20 11.65
CA ALA A 272 0.71 -8.40 10.91
C ALA A 272 0.57 -9.48 9.83
N LEU A 273 -0.09 -10.60 10.16
CA LEU A 273 -0.28 -11.69 9.21
C LEU A 273 -1.39 -11.38 8.19
N SER A 274 -2.45 -10.65 8.58
CA SER A 274 -3.49 -10.24 7.61
C SER A 274 -2.91 -9.28 6.55
N GLN A 275 -2.03 -8.36 6.95
CA GLN A 275 -1.29 -7.52 6.01
C GLN A 275 -0.36 -8.36 5.12
N ALA A 276 0.34 -9.36 5.66
CA ALA A 276 1.21 -10.23 4.87
C ALA A 276 0.41 -11.05 3.84
N ILE A 277 -0.74 -11.60 4.24
CA ILE A 277 -1.67 -12.31 3.35
C ILE A 277 -2.18 -11.37 2.24
N LYS A 278 -2.59 -10.15 2.59
CA LYS A 278 -3.03 -9.14 1.62
C LYS A 278 -1.94 -8.77 0.63
N SER A 279 -0.69 -8.61 1.08
CA SER A 279 0.45 -8.33 0.20
C SER A 279 0.84 -9.51 -0.69
N ALA A 280 0.75 -10.75 -0.20
CA ALA A 280 0.92 -11.94 -1.03
C ALA A 280 -0.14 -12.02 -2.15
N ALA A 281 -1.34 -11.48 -1.87
CA ALA A 281 -2.44 -11.35 -2.81
C ALA A 281 -2.44 -10.05 -3.62
N PHE A 282 -1.30 -9.37 -3.79
CA PHE A 282 -1.21 -8.13 -4.59
C PHE A 282 -1.87 -8.21 -6.00
N PRO A 283 -1.93 -9.36 -6.71
CA PRO A 283 -2.60 -9.42 -8.01
C PRO A 283 -4.12 -9.32 -7.92
N ILE A 284 -4.70 -9.54 -6.74
CA ILE A 284 -6.14 -9.51 -6.48
C ILE A 284 -6.52 -8.08 -6.08
N PRO A 285 -7.26 -7.33 -6.92
CA PRO A 285 -7.63 -5.96 -6.63
C PRO A 285 -8.41 -5.81 -5.32
N SER A 286 -8.04 -4.79 -4.54
CA SER A 286 -8.55 -4.51 -3.19
C SER A 286 -8.43 -5.68 -2.19
N GLY A 287 -7.79 -6.81 -2.54
CA GLY A 287 -7.69 -8.01 -1.69
C GLY A 287 -9.04 -8.65 -1.35
N LEU A 288 -10.06 -8.47 -2.19
CA LEU A 288 -11.42 -8.97 -1.94
C LEU A 288 -11.42 -10.49 -1.80
N GLY A 289 -12.14 -11.00 -0.80
CA GLY A 289 -12.22 -12.42 -0.46
C GLY A 289 -10.99 -12.94 0.29
N VAL A 290 -9.80 -12.52 -0.11
CA VAL A 290 -8.55 -12.89 0.57
C VAL A 290 -8.43 -12.24 1.94
N GLN A 291 -8.84 -10.98 2.07
CA GLN A 291 -8.84 -10.33 3.37
C GLN A 291 -9.80 -11.05 4.31
N GLU A 292 -11.03 -11.28 3.87
CA GLU A 292 -12.08 -11.93 4.66
C GLU A 292 -11.68 -13.36 5.06
N GLY A 293 -11.17 -14.16 4.11
CA GLY A 293 -10.66 -15.51 4.40
C GLY A 293 -9.42 -15.50 5.30
N GLY A 294 -8.54 -14.50 5.16
CA GLY A 294 -7.38 -14.31 6.02
C GLY A 294 -7.78 -14.02 7.46
N PHE A 295 -8.77 -13.17 7.68
CA PHE A 295 -9.31 -12.91 9.03
C PHE A 295 -9.97 -14.14 9.64
N VAL A 296 -10.74 -14.91 8.87
CA VAL A 296 -11.34 -16.17 9.36
C VAL A 296 -10.27 -17.19 9.75
N LEU A 297 -9.25 -17.38 8.90
CA LEU A 297 -8.13 -18.27 9.18
C LEU A 297 -7.39 -17.85 10.46
N LEU A 298 -7.00 -16.57 10.54
CA LEU A 298 -6.26 -16.03 11.69
C LEU A 298 -7.09 -16.03 12.97
N GLY A 299 -8.37 -15.68 12.88
CA GLY A 299 -9.30 -15.67 14.00
C GLY A 299 -9.47 -17.05 14.61
N SER A 300 -9.55 -18.09 13.78
CA SER A 300 -9.69 -19.48 14.26
C SER A 300 -8.53 -19.93 15.17
N LEU A 301 -7.32 -19.41 14.96
CA LEU A 301 -6.15 -19.72 15.80
C LEU A 301 -6.30 -19.20 17.24
N PHE A 302 -7.15 -18.19 17.43
CA PHE A 302 -7.42 -17.55 18.71
C PHE A 302 -8.84 -17.82 19.22
N GLY A 303 -9.53 -18.82 18.63
CA GLY A 303 -10.89 -19.18 19.03
C GLY A 303 -11.96 -18.15 18.65
N ILE A 304 -11.66 -17.22 17.74
CA ILE A 304 -12.63 -16.29 17.18
C ILE A 304 -13.45 -17.02 16.12
N ASP A 305 -14.77 -17.04 16.27
CA ASP A 305 -15.66 -17.68 15.31
C ASP A 305 -15.62 -16.97 13.94
N ALA A 306 -16.00 -17.70 12.89
CA ALA A 306 -15.93 -17.19 11.52
C ALA A 306 -16.84 -15.97 11.29
N GLY A 307 -18.01 -15.90 11.93
CA GLY A 307 -18.92 -14.75 11.83
C GLY A 307 -18.30 -13.48 12.39
N THR A 308 -17.74 -13.56 13.60
CA THR A 308 -17.02 -12.44 14.23
C THR A 308 -15.77 -12.04 13.43
N ALA A 309 -15.01 -13.01 12.92
CA ALA A 309 -13.82 -12.73 12.11
C ALA A 309 -14.17 -12.06 10.77
N LEU A 310 -15.27 -12.47 10.13
CA LEU A 310 -15.80 -11.80 8.94
C LEU A 310 -16.26 -10.38 9.25
N ALA A 311 -16.99 -10.19 10.36
CA ALA A 311 -17.43 -8.88 10.81
C ALA A 311 -16.21 -7.95 11.04
N LEU A 312 -15.18 -8.44 11.72
CA LEU A 312 -13.92 -7.71 11.91
C LEU A 312 -13.27 -7.29 10.58
N SER A 313 -13.21 -8.20 9.60
CA SER A 313 -12.70 -7.87 8.26
C SER A 313 -13.50 -6.76 7.59
N LEU A 314 -14.84 -6.81 7.66
CA LEU A 314 -15.73 -5.81 7.09
C LEU A 314 -15.65 -4.47 7.83
N ILE A 315 -15.52 -4.48 9.15
CA ILE A 315 -15.32 -3.27 9.96
C ILE A 315 -14.02 -2.56 9.54
N LYS A 316 -12.93 -3.31 9.29
CA LYS A 316 -11.68 -2.74 8.75
C LYS A 316 -11.80 -2.18 7.33
N ARG A 317 -12.87 -2.49 6.59
CA ARG A 317 -13.20 -1.87 5.29
C ARG A 317 -13.98 -0.57 5.41
N VAL A 318 -14.53 -0.23 6.58
CA VAL A 318 -15.27 1.02 6.74
C VAL A 318 -14.39 2.24 6.44
N PRO A 319 -13.16 2.35 6.98
CA PRO A 319 -12.27 3.46 6.62
C PRO A 319 -11.91 3.51 5.15
N ASP A 320 -11.74 2.35 4.50
CA ASP A 320 -11.43 2.23 3.08
C ASP A 320 -12.48 2.98 2.23
N VAL A 321 -13.76 2.85 2.57
CA VAL A 321 -14.86 3.52 1.85
C VAL A 321 -15.05 4.97 2.31
N VAL A 322 -15.11 5.20 3.62
CA VAL A 322 -15.37 6.53 4.23
C VAL A 322 -14.30 7.54 3.84
N LEU A 323 -13.04 7.10 3.74
CA LEU A 323 -11.91 7.95 3.34
C LEU A 323 -11.63 7.88 1.85
N GLY A 324 -11.80 6.71 1.22
CA GLY A 324 -11.52 6.52 -0.19
C GLY A 324 -12.42 7.34 -1.11
N LEU A 325 -13.72 7.44 -0.82
CA LEU A 325 -14.65 8.22 -1.66
C LEU A 325 -14.29 9.71 -1.69
N PRO A 326 -14.09 10.42 -0.56
CA PRO A 326 -13.54 11.78 -0.56
C PRO A 326 -12.18 11.90 -1.24
N ALA A 327 -11.30 10.90 -1.10
CA ALA A 327 -9.99 10.90 -1.77
C ALA A 327 -10.12 10.86 -3.31
N LEU A 328 -11.07 10.09 -3.85
CA LEU A 328 -11.36 10.07 -5.28
C LEU A 328 -11.96 11.39 -5.77
N LEU A 329 -12.87 12.01 -5.00
CA LEU A 329 -13.41 13.34 -5.33
C LEU A 329 -12.31 14.41 -5.35
N LEU A 330 -11.45 14.38 -4.34
CA LEU A 330 -10.28 15.25 -4.27
C LEU A 330 -9.34 15.03 -5.47
N TRP A 331 -9.11 13.77 -5.86
CA TRP A 331 -8.32 13.47 -7.05
C TRP A 331 -8.91 14.14 -8.29
N GLN A 332 -10.22 13.96 -8.55
CA GLN A 332 -10.89 14.59 -9.69
C GLN A 332 -10.80 16.12 -9.63
N ALA A 333 -10.94 16.72 -8.45
CA ALA A 333 -10.80 18.17 -8.27
C ALA A 333 -9.38 18.66 -8.58
N LEU A 334 -8.34 17.91 -8.19
CA LEU A 334 -6.95 18.23 -8.50
C LEU A 334 -6.66 18.10 -10.00
N GLU A 335 -7.18 17.08 -10.67
CA GLU A 335 -7.05 16.91 -12.11
C GLU A 335 -7.75 18.03 -12.88
N ALA A 336 -8.97 18.40 -12.47
CA ALA A 336 -9.71 19.50 -13.09
C ALA A 336 -8.95 20.83 -12.96
N ARG A 337 -8.41 21.15 -11.77
CA ARG A 337 -7.57 22.33 -11.56
C ARG A 337 -6.31 22.31 -12.43
N ARG A 338 -5.67 21.14 -12.55
CA ARG A 338 -4.48 20.99 -13.38
C ARG A 338 -4.78 21.21 -14.86
N ALA A 339 -5.90 20.70 -15.36
CA ALA A 339 -6.33 20.89 -16.74
C ALA A 339 -6.72 22.34 -17.07
N LEU A 340 -7.19 23.12 -16.08
CA LEU A 340 -7.45 24.55 -16.25
C LEU A 340 -6.18 25.39 -16.32
N ILE A 341 -5.11 24.98 -15.64
CA ILE A 341 -3.85 25.73 -15.55
C ILE A 341 -2.87 25.34 -16.65
N LEU A 342 -2.84 24.05 -17.03
CA LEU A 342 -2.01 23.52 -18.09
C LEU A 342 -2.92 23.15 -19.28
N PRO A 343 -2.89 23.88 -20.42
CA PRO A 343 -3.66 23.47 -21.58
C PRO A 343 -3.25 22.06 -22.02
N PRO A 344 -4.14 21.28 -22.65
CA PRO A 344 -3.81 19.95 -23.12
C PRO A 344 -2.60 20.04 -24.05
N THR A 345 -1.55 19.28 -23.74
CA THR A 345 -0.48 19.05 -24.70
C THR A 345 -1.09 18.32 -25.90
N PRO A 346 -0.96 18.85 -27.13
CA PRO A 346 -1.50 18.23 -28.34
C PRO A 346 -0.95 16.82 -28.58
#